data_AF-A0A9P9I6C1-F1
#
_entry.id   AF-A0A9P9I6C1-F1
#
_cell.length_a   1.000
_cell.length_b   1.000
_cell.length_c   1.000
_cell.angle_alpha   90.00
_cell.angle_beta   90.00
_cell.angle_gamma   90.00
#
_symmetry.space_group_name_H-M   'P 1'
#
loop_
_entity.id
_entity.type
_entity.pdbx_description
1 polymer ?
#
loop_
_entity_poly.entity_id
_entity_poly.type
_entity_poly.pdbx_seq_one_letter_code
_entity_poly.pdbx_strand_id
1 'polypeptide(L)'
;MSWWPWSSSAPAPATAAASVCELPQKIKYNPADPAQNPLNPKGLKPCCACPETKSVRDECFLNNGDAADDKCRDLVAAHKACMAGYGFNV
;
A
#
# COMPACT_ATOMS: atom_id res chain seq x y z
N MET A 1 22.16 -15.94 -38.63
CA MET A 1 23.21 -14.93 -38.36
C MET A 1 22.85 -13.69 -39.16
N SER A 2 22.13 -12.76 -38.54
CA SER A 2 21.74 -11.51 -39.20
C SER A 2 21.84 -10.42 -38.16
N TRP A 3 22.97 -9.73 -38.23
CA TRP A 3 23.26 -8.47 -37.56
C TRP A 3 22.19 -7.45 -37.96
N TRP A 4 21.82 -6.54 -37.06
CA TRP A 4 21.39 -5.14 -37.30
C TRP A 4 21.16 -4.42 -35.95
N PRO A 5 21.33 -3.09 -35.90
CA PRO A 5 22.40 -2.51 -35.09
C PRO A 5 21.95 -1.70 -33.86
N TRP A 6 22.91 -1.54 -32.96
CA TRP A 6 23.04 -0.46 -31.98
C TRP A 6 22.72 0.89 -32.63
N SER A 7 21.56 1.47 -32.32
CA SER A 7 21.20 2.83 -32.70
C SER A 7 21.34 3.73 -31.47
N SER A 8 22.41 4.52 -31.49
CA SER A 8 22.70 5.59 -30.54
C SER A 8 21.82 6.82 -30.79
N SER A 9 21.24 7.33 -29.70
CA SER A 9 21.15 8.75 -29.32
C SER A 9 20.34 9.76 -30.16
N ALA A 10 19.29 10.29 -29.53
CA ALA A 10 19.10 11.75 -29.40
C ALA A 10 18.24 12.10 -28.14
N PRO A 11 18.62 13.11 -27.33
CA PRO A 11 17.82 13.65 -26.23
C PRO A 11 16.91 14.81 -26.70
N ALA A 12 15.67 14.87 -26.20
CA ALA A 12 14.75 15.99 -26.43
C ALA A 12 14.85 17.03 -25.30
N PRO A 13 14.88 18.34 -25.59
CA PRO A 13 14.87 19.39 -24.58
C PRO A 13 13.45 19.67 -24.05
N ALA A 14 13.39 20.02 -22.77
CA ALA A 14 12.20 20.46 -22.06
C ALA A 14 11.63 21.78 -22.61
N THR A 15 10.30 21.95 -22.61
CA THR A 15 9.54 23.06 -21.98
C THR A 15 8.07 23.10 -22.41
N ALA A 16 7.21 23.54 -21.46
CA ALA A 16 5.83 24.05 -21.58
C ALA A 16 4.62 23.10 -21.31
N ALA A 17 4.19 23.14 -20.03
CA ALA A 17 2.82 23.16 -19.47
C ALA A 17 1.69 22.41 -20.22
N ALA A 18 1.19 21.27 -19.75
CA ALA A 18 0.32 21.10 -18.56
C ALA A 18 -1.00 21.88 -18.66
N SER A 19 -1.88 21.45 -19.57
CA SER A 19 -3.32 21.67 -19.44
C SER A 19 -3.89 20.49 -18.64
N VAL A 20 -3.99 20.66 -17.32
CA VAL A 20 -4.68 19.71 -16.45
C VAL A 20 -6.17 20.01 -16.50
N CYS A 21 -6.95 19.05 -16.99
CA CYS A 21 -8.38 18.93 -16.71
C CYS A 21 -8.55 18.66 -15.20
N GLU A 22 -8.34 19.67 -14.36
CA GLU A 22 -8.44 19.54 -12.92
C GLU A 22 -9.93 19.66 -12.52
N LEU A 23 -10.60 18.52 -12.39
CA LEU A 23 -11.79 18.42 -11.53
C LEU A 23 -11.39 18.88 -10.12
N PRO A 24 -12.31 19.47 -9.32
CA PRO A 24 -12.04 19.80 -7.92
C PRO A 24 -11.50 18.54 -7.23
N GLN A 25 -10.22 18.58 -6.88
CA GLN A 25 -9.48 17.41 -6.44
C GLN A 25 -10.13 16.89 -5.16
N LYS A 26 -10.87 15.78 -5.29
CA LYS A 26 -11.34 14.98 -4.16
C LYS A 26 -10.08 14.50 -3.43
N ILE A 27 -9.73 15.15 -2.33
CA ILE A 27 -8.57 14.80 -1.50
C ILE A 27 -8.70 13.32 -1.16
N LYS A 28 -7.82 12.49 -1.74
CA LYS A 28 -7.76 11.07 -1.43
C LYS A 28 -7.25 10.96 0.01
N TYR A 29 -8.06 10.40 0.91
CA TYR A 29 -7.65 10.16 2.30
C TYR A 29 -6.42 9.23 2.31
N ASN A 30 -5.31 9.72 2.83
CA ASN A 30 -4.10 8.94 3.03
C ASN A 30 -3.92 8.68 4.54
N PRO A 31 -4.24 7.48 5.04
CA PRO A 31 -4.11 7.15 6.46
C PRO A 31 -2.64 7.05 6.93
N ALA A 32 -1.68 7.07 6.00
CA ALA A 32 -0.26 7.15 6.30
C ALA A 32 0.25 8.60 6.44
N ASP A 33 -0.57 9.61 6.16
CA ASP A 33 -0.22 11.01 6.39
C ASP A 33 -0.50 11.38 7.86
N PRO A 34 0.52 11.73 8.67
CA PRO A 34 0.32 12.15 10.06
C PRO A 34 -0.60 13.36 10.22
N ALA A 35 -0.72 14.22 9.20
CA ALA A 35 -1.64 15.36 9.21
C ALA A 35 -3.10 14.93 9.05
N GLN A 36 -3.36 13.78 8.43
CA GLN A 36 -4.71 13.23 8.24
C GLN A 36 -5.05 12.11 9.24
N ASN A 37 -4.05 11.53 9.91
CA ASN A 37 -4.19 10.49 10.91
C ASN A 37 -3.26 10.76 12.12
N PRO A 38 -3.73 11.52 13.12
CA PRO A 38 -2.94 11.85 14.31
C PRO A 38 -2.62 10.62 15.19
N LEU A 39 -3.33 9.50 15.01
CA LEU A 39 -3.04 8.23 15.70
C LEU A 39 -1.85 7.49 15.07
N ASN A 40 -1.38 7.94 13.92
CA ASN A 40 -0.21 7.42 13.22
C ASN A 40 0.88 8.50 13.07
N PRO A 41 1.50 8.95 14.19
CA PRO A 41 2.47 10.04 14.16
C PRO A 41 3.74 9.69 13.37
N LYS A 42 4.03 8.39 13.19
CA LYS A 42 5.17 7.90 12.43
C LYS A 42 4.88 7.76 10.93
N GLY A 43 3.65 8.04 10.48
CA GLY A 43 3.25 7.91 9.08
C GLY A 43 3.42 6.47 8.54
N LEU A 44 3.21 5.48 9.41
CA LEU A 44 3.32 4.08 9.05
C LEU A 44 2.25 3.72 8.00
N LYS A 45 2.59 2.80 7.11
CA LYS A 45 1.60 2.15 6.25
C LYS A 45 0.89 1.03 7.03
N PRO A 46 -0.33 0.63 6.63
CA PRO A 46 -1.07 -0.45 7.31
C PRO A 46 -0.27 -1.76 7.42
N CYS A 47 0.53 -2.08 6.41
CA CYS A 47 1.39 -3.26 6.40
C CYS A 47 2.54 -3.23 7.44
N CYS A 48 2.90 -2.04 7.96
CA CYS A 48 4.00 -1.83 8.89
C CYS A 48 3.54 -1.53 10.32
N ALA A 49 2.24 -1.28 10.53
CA ALA A 49 1.70 -0.95 11.84
C ALA A 49 1.76 -2.14 12.82
N CYS A 50 1.55 -3.35 12.30
CA CYS A 50 1.33 -4.55 13.10
C CYS A 50 2.06 -5.77 12.51
N PRO A 51 3.41 -5.81 12.53
CA PRO A 51 4.18 -6.89 11.92
C PRO A 51 3.96 -8.24 12.60
N GLU A 52 3.84 -8.27 13.93
CA GLU A 52 3.65 -9.49 14.71
C GLU A 52 2.35 -10.21 14.33
N THR A 53 1.22 -9.50 14.38
CA THR A 53 -0.10 -10.08 14.06
C THR A 53 -0.25 -10.35 12.56
N LYS A 54 0.44 -9.59 11.71
CA LYS A 54 0.49 -9.85 10.27
C LYS A 54 1.19 -11.17 9.98
N SER A 55 2.34 -11.43 10.59
CA SER A 55 3.10 -12.67 10.35
C SER A 55 2.28 -13.90 10.71
N VAL A 56 1.70 -13.91 11.92
CA VAL A 56 0.91 -15.05 12.40
C VAL A 56 -0.32 -15.28 11.53
N ARG A 57 -1.00 -14.20 11.09
CA ARG A 57 -2.11 -14.30 10.14
C ARG A 57 -1.62 -14.89 8.81
N ASP A 58 -0.58 -14.32 8.22
CA ASP A 58 -0.10 -14.73 6.89
C ASP A 58 0.35 -16.19 6.90
N GLU A 59 1.05 -16.65 7.94
CA GLU A 59 1.38 -18.07 8.13
C GLU A 59 0.14 -18.95 8.23
N CYS A 60 -0.91 -18.50 8.94
CA CYS A 60 -2.17 -19.24 9.00
C CYS A 60 -2.82 -19.38 7.62
N PHE A 61 -2.83 -18.32 6.80
CA PHE A 61 -3.37 -18.38 5.44
C PHE A 61 -2.55 -19.31 4.54
N LEU A 62 -1.21 -19.28 4.63
CA LEU A 62 -0.34 -20.18 3.87
C LEU A 62 -0.54 -21.65 4.22
N ASN A 63 -0.83 -21.95 5.49
CA ASN A 63 -1.00 -23.32 5.97
C ASN A 63 -2.40 -23.90 5.72
N ASN A 64 -3.45 -23.06 5.69
CA ASN A 64 -4.84 -23.53 5.62
C ASN A 64 -5.49 -23.40 4.24
N GLY A 65 -4.88 -22.67 3.29
CA GLY A 65 -5.39 -22.56 1.91
C GLY A 65 -6.85 -22.12 1.85
N ASP A 66 -7.71 -22.92 1.23
CA ASP A 66 -9.14 -22.62 1.04
C ASP A 66 -9.94 -22.55 2.36
N ALA A 67 -9.46 -23.18 3.43
CA ALA A 67 -10.11 -23.15 4.75
C ALA A 67 -9.63 -21.98 5.64
N ALA A 68 -8.72 -21.14 5.13
CA ALA A 68 -8.10 -20.06 5.91
C ALA A 68 -9.10 -19.01 6.39
N ASP A 69 -10.14 -18.71 5.60
CA ASP A 69 -11.13 -17.69 5.97
C ASP A 69 -11.81 -18.00 7.30
N ASP A 70 -12.17 -19.28 7.54
CA ASP A 70 -12.80 -19.71 8.79
C ASP A 70 -11.77 -19.98 9.89
N LYS A 71 -10.65 -20.65 9.56
CA LYS A 71 -9.64 -21.07 10.54
C LYS A 71 -8.80 -19.93 11.08
N CYS A 72 -8.61 -18.88 10.29
CA CYS A 72 -7.76 -17.75 10.64
C CYS A 72 -8.57 -16.50 11.07
N ARG A 73 -9.91 -16.60 11.22
CA ARG A 73 -10.77 -15.46 11.59
C ARG A 73 -10.28 -14.72 12.83
N ASP A 74 -9.89 -15.44 13.86
CA ASP A 74 -9.45 -14.83 15.12
C ASP A 74 -8.14 -14.07 14.94
N LEU A 75 -7.23 -14.58 14.11
CA LEU A 75 -5.97 -13.93 13.76
C LEU A 75 -6.19 -12.68 12.91
N VAL A 76 -7.14 -12.73 11.97
CA VAL A 76 -7.57 -11.57 11.18
C VAL A 76 -8.18 -10.50 12.09
N ALA A 77 -9.05 -10.89 13.03
CA ALA A 77 -9.65 -9.98 13.99
C ALA A 77 -8.58 -9.31 14.88
N ALA A 78 -7.60 -10.07 15.37
CA ALA A 78 -6.48 -9.54 16.13
C ALA A 78 -5.64 -8.54 15.32
N HIS A 79 -5.37 -8.84 14.04
CA HIS A 79 -4.65 -7.91 13.16
C HIS A 79 -5.43 -6.62 12.90
N LYS A 80 -6.75 -6.72 12.67
CA LYS A 80 -7.65 -5.56 12.52
C LYS A 80 -7.71 -4.71 13.78
N ALA A 81 -7.79 -5.33 14.96
CA ALA A 81 -7.78 -4.62 16.24
C ALA A 81 -6.48 -3.82 16.42
N CYS A 82 -5.34 -4.40 16.05
CA CYS A 82 -4.07 -3.68 16.08
C CYS A 82 -4.06 -2.48 15.12
N MET A 83 -4.51 -2.66 13.86
CA MET A 83 -4.58 -1.57 12.88
C MET A 83 -5.54 -0.44 13.31
N ALA A 84 -6.64 -0.77 13.99
CA ALA A 84 -7.59 0.20 14.52
C ALA A 84 -6.96 1.12 15.57
N GLY A 85 -6.00 0.62 16.36
CA GLY A 85 -5.23 1.43 17.32
C GLY A 85 -4.39 2.53 16.68
N TYR A 86 -4.03 2.37 15.40
CA TYR A 86 -3.32 3.38 14.61
C TYR A 86 -4.26 4.20 13.72
N GLY A 87 -5.58 4.04 13.84
CA GLY A 87 -6.55 4.80 13.04
C GLY A 87 -6.75 4.31 11.61
N PHE A 88 -6.28 3.11 11.26
CA PHE A 88 -6.57 2.49 9.96
C PHE A 88 -7.94 1.81 9.98
N ASN A 89 -8.81 2.10 9.01
CA ASN A 89 -10.10 1.44 8.81
C ASN A 89 -9.99 0.45 7.62
N VAL A 90 -10.00 -0.87 7.90
CA VAL A 90 -9.61 -1.96 6.98
C VAL A 90 -10.60 -3.13 7.01
#